data_AF-A0A075I332-F1
#
_entry.id   AF-A0A075I332-F1
#
_cell.length_a   1.000
_cell.length_b   1.000
_cell.length_c   1.000
_cell.angle_alpha   90.00
_cell.angle_beta   90.00
_cell.angle_gamma   90.00
#
_symmetry.space_group_name_H-M   'P 1'
#
loop_
_entity.id
_entity.type
_entity.pdbx_description
1 polymer ?
#
loop_
_entity_poly.entity_id
_entity_poly.type
_entity_poly.pdbx_seq_one_letter_code
_entity_poly.pdbx_strand_id
1 'polypeptide(L)'
;MKIITVNDPEDKVFPLDKETYFDPAVYYHGTSRAFSSSIEKDGFKRNAHMYDKTDLVELWKAYDSPYFHTKEDAGESMKMTKNDLTYVLGSGGFDINDEPLSFSGNYWTARNYSINCGGEAIDHAVKMARWITELPDCPHQRIAEKILKNMELFLIIMFLVCIP
;
A
#
# COMPACT_ATOMS: atom_id res chain seq x y z
N MET A 1 -22.17 -17.30 -13.21
CA MET A 1 -21.06 -16.34 -13.04
C MET A 1 -21.20 -15.26 -14.11
N LYS A 2 -21.51 -14.02 -13.72
CA LYS A 2 -21.51 -12.86 -14.62
C LYS A 2 -20.06 -12.42 -14.76
N ILE A 3 -19.62 -12.07 -15.98
CA ILE A 3 -18.29 -11.49 -16.20
C ILE A 3 -18.51 -10.00 -16.45
N ILE A 4 -17.96 -9.16 -15.58
CA ILE A 4 -17.93 -7.71 -15.78
C ILE A 4 -16.66 -7.38 -16.54
N THR A 5 -16.80 -6.67 -17.65
CA THR A 5 -15.67 -6.27 -18.50
C THR A 5 -15.38 -4.80 -18.27
N VAL A 6 -14.10 -4.47 -18.12
CA VAL A 6 -13.65 -3.08 -18.14
C VAL A 6 -13.74 -2.58 -19.59
N ASN A 7 -14.58 -1.57 -19.82
CA ASN A 7 -14.83 -0.99 -21.14
C ASN A 7 -13.62 -0.21 -21.66
N ASP A 8 -12.99 0.57 -20.77
CA ASP A 8 -11.76 1.30 -21.04
C ASP A 8 -10.82 1.20 -19.82
N PRO A 9 -9.71 0.44 -19.91
CA PRO A 9 -8.78 0.30 -18.80
C PRO A 9 -7.95 1.56 -18.53
N GLU A 10 -7.91 2.52 -19.47
CA GLU A 10 -7.22 3.80 -19.29
C GLU A 10 -8.15 4.87 -18.69
N ASP A 11 -9.48 4.70 -18.77
CA ASP A 11 -10.44 5.55 -18.06
C ASP A 11 -10.47 5.22 -16.56
N LYS A 12 -9.68 5.98 -15.80
CA LYS A 12 -9.60 5.83 -14.35
C LYS A 12 -10.84 6.34 -13.61
N VAL A 13 -11.78 7.02 -14.27
CA VAL A 13 -12.95 7.63 -13.63
C VAL A 13 -14.19 6.76 -13.87
N PHE A 14 -14.42 6.32 -15.10
CA PHE A 14 -15.57 5.50 -15.48
C PHE A 14 -15.24 4.27 -16.35
N PRO A 15 -14.40 3.32 -15.85
CA PRO A 15 -13.96 2.15 -16.62
C PRO A 15 -15.06 1.10 -16.90
N LEU A 16 -16.19 1.15 -16.20
CA LEU A 16 -17.30 0.19 -16.24
C LEU A 16 -18.57 0.85 -16.81
N ASP A 17 -19.55 0.02 -17.18
CA ASP A 17 -20.90 0.46 -17.51
C ASP A 17 -21.61 1.05 -16.29
N LYS A 18 -22.56 1.96 -16.55
CA LYS A 18 -23.19 2.76 -15.51
C LYS A 18 -23.91 1.89 -14.47
N GLU A 19 -24.54 0.83 -14.93
CA GLU A 19 -25.35 -0.10 -14.16
C GLU A 19 -24.49 -0.83 -13.13
N THR A 20 -23.24 -1.15 -13.47
CA THR A 20 -22.34 -1.88 -12.58
C THR A 20 -22.02 -1.09 -11.31
N TYR A 21 -21.84 0.23 -11.36
CA TYR A 21 -21.52 1.07 -10.18
C TYR A 21 -22.58 1.04 -9.07
N PHE A 22 -23.81 0.65 -9.43
CA PHE A 22 -24.95 0.68 -8.53
C PHE A 22 -25.54 -0.71 -8.26
N ASP A 23 -24.90 -1.77 -8.78
CA ASP A 23 -25.30 -3.15 -8.53
C ASP A 23 -24.90 -3.57 -7.11
N PRO A 24 -25.84 -3.84 -6.20
CA PRO A 24 -25.53 -4.20 -4.81
C PRO A 24 -24.84 -5.57 -4.68
N ALA A 25 -24.83 -6.38 -5.74
CA ALA A 25 -24.09 -7.63 -5.78
C ALA A 25 -22.63 -7.45 -6.22
N VAL A 26 -22.20 -6.23 -6.55
CA VAL A 26 -20.84 -5.96 -7.04
C VAL A 26 -19.99 -5.32 -5.95
N TYR A 27 -18.78 -5.86 -5.80
CA TYR A 27 -17.78 -5.33 -4.87
C TYR A 27 -16.48 -5.01 -5.61
N TYR A 28 -15.81 -3.95 -5.17
CA TYR A 28 -14.61 -3.40 -5.79
C TYR A 28 -13.40 -3.56 -4.88
N HIS A 29 -12.26 -3.92 -5.47
CA HIS A 29 -10.96 -3.86 -4.81
C HIS A 29 -10.03 -2.92 -5.58
N GLY A 30 -9.59 -1.86 -4.92
CA GLY A 30 -8.60 -0.93 -5.44
C GLY A 30 -7.20 -1.47 -5.20
N THR A 31 -6.39 -1.61 -6.25
CA THR A 31 -5.04 -2.16 -6.13
C THR A 31 -4.07 -1.47 -7.07
N SER A 32 -2.78 -1.80 -6.94
CA SER A 32 -1.76 -1.34 -7.87
C SER A 32 -1.57 -2.32 -9.03
N ARG A 33 -1.04 -1.85 -10.16
CA ARG A 33 -0.78 -2.62 -11.39
C ARG A 33 0.14 -3.81 -11.15
N ALA A 34 1.07 -3.67 -10.20
CA ALA A 34 1.95 -4.78 -9.84
C ALA A 34 1.16 -5.91 -9.17
N PHE A 35 0.12 -5.59 -8.40
CA PHE A 35 -0.77 -6.55 -7.75
C PHE A 35 -1.87 -7.07 -8.68
N SER A 36 -2.38 -6.24 -9.60
CA SER A 36 -3.49 -6.63 -10.47
C SER A 36 -3.17 -7.81 -11.36
N SER A 37 -1.98 -7.86 -11.98
CA SER A 37 -1.61 -8.99 -12.85
C SER A 37 -1.58 -10.33 -12.10
N SER A 38 -1.22 -10.33 -10.82
CA SER A 38 -1.27 -11.55 -10.01
C SER A 38 -2.70 -11.89 -9.58
N ILE A 39 -3.53 -10.90 -9.29
CA ILE A 39 -4.94 -11.15 -8.94
C ILE A 39 -5.71 -11.66 -10.15
N GLU A 40 -5.44 -11.12 -11.34
CA GLU A 40 -6.05 -11.58 -12.60
C GLU A 40 -5.67 -13.02 -12.92
N LYS A 41 -4.40 -13.37 -12.71
CA LYS A 41 -3.88 -14.71 -13.02
C LYS A 41 -4.29 -15.76 -11.97
N ASP A 42 -4.17 -15.41 -10.70
CA ASP A 42 -4.26 -16.39 -9.61
C ASP A 42 -5.46 -16.18 -8.66
N GLY A 43 -6.29 -15.16 -8.91
CA GLY A 43 -7.36 -14.73 -8.03
C GLY A 43 -6.88 -13.98 -6.80
N PHE A 44 -7.84 -13.53 -5.98
CA PHE A 44 -7.55 -12.89 -4.69
C PHE A 44 -7.03 -13.93 -3.69
N LYS A 45 -5.86 -13.67 -3.12
CA LYS A 45 -5.23 -14.51 -2.11
C LYS A 45 -5.00 -13.71 -0.84
N ARG A 46 -5.35 -14.28 0.32
CA ARG A 46 -4.94 -13.73 1.62
C ARG A 46 -3.41 -13.72 1.69
N ASN A 47 -2.84 -12.67 2.26
CA ASN A 47 -1.39 -12.51 2.46
C ASN A 47 -0.56 -12.51 1.16
N ALA A 48 -1.16 -12.21 0.02
CA ALA A 48 -0.42 -12.01 -1.22
C ALA A 48 0.24 -10.63 -1.23
N HIS A 49 1.39 -10.54 -0.55
CA HIS A 49 2.23 -9.36 -0.54
C HIS A 49 3.18 -9.41 -1.74
N MET A 50 3.21 -8.38 -2.58
CA MET A 50 4.18 -8.26 -3.67
C MET A 50 5.53 -7.68 -3.23
N TYR A 51 5.60 -7.19 -2.00
CA TYR A 51 6.82 -6.71 -1.38
C TYR A 51 7.06 -7.49 -0.10
N ASP A 52 8.32 -7.80 0.16
CA ASP A 52 8.74 -8.39 1.42
C ASP A 52 8.59 -7.33 2.51
N LYS A 53 7.71 -7.60 3.50
CA LYS A 53 7.54 -6.69 4.63
C LYS A 53 8.68 -6.79 5.65
N THR A 54 9.62 -7.74 5.50
CA THR A 54 10.80 -7.86 6.37
C THR A 54 11.59 -6.56 6.42
N ASP A 55 11.79 -5.92 5.27
CA ASP A 55 12.49 -4.63 5.18
C ASP A 55 11.73 -3.51 5.91
N LEU A 56 10.40 -3.52 5.85
CA LEU A 56 9.55 -2.55 6.55
C LEU A 56 9.52 -2.79 8.06
N VAL A 57 9.56 -4.05 8.49
CA VAL A 57 9.70 -4.41 9.91
C VAL A 57 11.06 -3.97 10.43
N GLU A 58 12.12 -4.13 9.65
CA GLU A 58 13.45 -3.63 9.99
C GLU A 58 13.44 -2.09 10.12
N LEU A 59 12.83 -1.39 9.16
CA LEU A 59 12.66 0.07 9.23
C LEU A 59 11.80 0.52 10.43
N TRP A 60 10.77 -0.25 10.78
CA TRP A 60 9.93 0.03 11.95
C TRP A 60 10.70 -0.15 13.26
N LYS A 61 11.55 -1.18 13.35
CA LYS A 61 12.45 -1.40 14.49
C LYS A 61 13.55 -0.34 14.56
N ALA A 62 13.97 0.19 13.41
CA ALA A 62 14.99 1.23 13.33
C ALA A 62 14.63 2.47 14.16
N TYR A 63 13.34 2.79 14.30
CA TYR A 63 12.86 3.90 15.13
C TYR A 63 13.23 3.79 16.62
N ASP A 64 13.41 2.57 17.13
CA ASP A 64 13.85 2.33 18.52
C ASP A 64 15.38 2.41 18.65
N SER A 65 16.09 2.86 17.61
CA SER A 65 17.55 2.97 17.65
C SER A 65 18.02 4.25 18.37
N PRO A 66 19.25 4.23 18.93
CA PRO A 66 19.83 5.41 19.59
C PRO A 66 19.85 6.68 18.71
N TYR A 67 19.96 6.51 17.39
CA TYR A 67 19.98 7.63 16.45
C TYR A 67 18.69 8.47 16.52
N PHE A 68 17.52 7.82 16.47
CA PHE A 68 16.24 8.53 16.48
C PHE A 68 15.88 9.04 17.87
N HIS A 69 16.18 8.28 18.93
CA HIS A 69 16.01 8.76 20.31
C HIS A 69 16.84 10.02 20.58
N THR A 70 18.10 10.06 20.12
CA THR A 70 18.94 11.25 20.30
C THR A 70 18.36 12.50 19.62
N LYS A 71 17.74 12.33 18.44
CA LYS A 71 17.07 13.44 17.74
C LYS A 71 15.81 13.90 18.46
N GLU A 72 15.01 12.96 18.96
CA GLU A 72 13.82 13.24 19.74
C GLU A 72 14.16 13.96 21.06
N ASP A 73 15.17 13.48 21.79
CA ASP A 73 15.67 14.09 23.03
C ASP A 73 16.24 15.50 22.80
N ALA A 74 16.85 15.74 21.63
CA ALA A 74 17.32 17.06 21.20
C ALA A 74 16.18 18.01 20.79
N GLY A 75 14.93 17.54 20.76
CA GLY A 75 13.77 18.32 20.34
C GLY A 75 13.72 18.59 18.83
N GLU A 76 14.41 17.79 18.01
CA GLU A 76 14.33 17.91 16.56
C GLU A 76 12.93 17.54 16.04
N SER A 77 12.39 18.34 15.12
CA SER A 77 11.10 18.05 14.50
C SER A 77 11.23 16.89 13.51
N MET A 78 10.61 15.77 13.85
CA MET A 78 10.58 14.56 13.02
C MET A 78 9.48 14.70 11.95
N LYS A 79 9.86 14.68 10.67
CA LYS A 79 8.89 14.78 9.56
C LYS A 79 7.94 13.57 9.49
N MET A 80 8.38 12.42 9.99
CA MET A 80 7.63 11.17 10.01
C MET A 80 7.84 10.48 11.38
N THR A 81 6.87 9.69 11.81
CA THR A 81 6.87 8.99 13.11
C THR A 81 6.82 7.48 12.94
N LYS A 82 7.19 6.74 13.99
CA LYS A 82 7.00 5.28 14.04
C LYS A 82 5.56 4.87 13.72
N ASN A 83 4.58 5.72 14.08
CA ASN A 83 3.17 5.45 13.85
C ASN A 83 2.79 5.42 12.37
N ASP A 84 3.52 6.15 11.52
CA ASP A 84 3.32 6.13 10.07
C ASP A 84 3.62 4.75 9.46
N LEU A 85 4.49 3.96 10.09
CA LEU A 85 4.80 2.59 9.67
C LEU A 85 3.80 1.56 10.23
N THR A 86 3.03 1.87 11.28
CA THR A 86 1.97 0.97 11.78
C THR A 86 0.87 0.75 10.75
N TYR A 87 0.54 1.78 9.95
CA TYR A 87 -0.41 1.64 8.84
C TYR A 87 0.11 0.72 7.73
N VAL A 88 1.43 0.67 7.56
CA VAL A 88 2.11 -0.20 6.58
C VAL A 88 2.13 -1.66 7.03
N LEU A 89 2.23 -1.87 8.34
CA LEU A 89 2.34 -3.20 8.95
C LEU A 89 1.00 -3.78 9.42
N GLY A 90 -0.09 -3.00 9.33
CA GLY A 90 -1.43 -3.36 9.78
C GLY A 90 -1.74 -2.87 11.21
N SER A 91 -2.93 -2.28 11.39
CA SER A 91 -3.43 -1.79 12.69
C SER A 91 -3.70 -2.97 13.62
N GLY A 92 -2.69 -3.36 14.40
CA GLY A 92 -2.80 -4.48 15.32
C GLY A 92 -1.46 -4.97 15.83
N GLY A 93 -0.39 -4.77 15.05
CA GLY A 93 0.92 -5.35 15.35
C GLY A 93 0.83 -6.88 15.29
N PHE A 94 1.50 -7.48 14.32
CA PHE A 94 1.66 -8.93 14.22
C PHE A 94 0.38 -9.72 13.93
N ASP A 95 -0.01 -9.78 12.66
CA ASP A 95 0.20 -11.03 11.90
C ASP A 95 0.31 -10.71 10.41
N ILE A 96 1.53 -10.73 9.88
CA ILE A 96 1.80 -10.62 8.43
C ILE A 96 1.05 -11.70 7.63
N ASN A 97 0.64 -12.77 8.32
CA ASN A 97 -0.07 -13.92 7.79
C ASN A 97 -1.59 -13.81 7.96
N ASP A 98 -2.15 -12.66 8.38
CA ASP A 98 -3.61 -12.52 8.47
C ASP A 98 -4.17 -11.20 7.98
N GLU A 99 -3.56 -10.59 6.96
CA GLU A 99 -4.11 -9.36 6.39
C GLU A 99 -5.44 -9.66 5.65
N PRO A 100 -6.56 -9.05 6.06
CA PRO A 100 -7.85 -9.33 5.46
C PRO A 100 -7.92 -8.75 4.04
N LEU A 101 -8.54 -9.51 3.13
CA LEU A 101 -8.96 -8.96 1.85
C LEU A 101 -10.09 -7.96 2.10
N SER A 102 -9.86 -6.71 1.74
CA SER A 102 -10.87 -5.65 1.84
C SER A 102 -11.53 -5.39 0.50
N PHE A 103 -12.85 -5.31 0.50
CA PHE A 103 -13.65 -4.93 -0.66
C PHE A 103 -14.59 -3.80 -0.27
N SER A 104 -14.91 -2.92 -1.23
CA SER A 104 -15.90 -1.87 -1.06
C SER A 104 -17.09 -2.13 -1.97
N GLY A 105 -18.31 -1.96 -1.45
CA GLY A 105 -19.51 -1.85 -2.30
C GLY A 105 -19.61 -0.50 -3.04
N ASN A 106 -18.67 0.43 -2.81
CA ASN A 106 -18.63 1.73 -3.46
C ASN A 106 -17.37 1.85 -4.33
N TYR A 107 -17.57 1.99 -5.64
CA TYR A 107 -16.48 2.13 -6.60
C TYR A 107 -15.57 3.32 -6.29
N TRP A 108 -16.12 4.50 -6.00
CA TRP A 108 -15.34 5.70 -5.74
C TRP A 108 -14.50 5.57 -4.46
N THR A 109 -15.00 4.86 -3.44
CA THR A 109 -14.24 4.55 -2.23
C THR A 109 -13.05 3.64 -2.56
N ALA A 110 -13.27 2.52 -3.26
CA ALA A 110 -12.18 1.64 -3.70
C ALA A 110 -11.19 2.37 -4.61
N ARG A 111 -11.70 3.25 -5.47
CA ARG A 111 -10.90 4.09 -6.35
C ARG A 111 -10.01 5.03 -5.58
N ASN A 112 -10.56 5.82 -4.67
CA ASN A 112 -9.78 6.78 -3.89
C ASN A 112 -8.70 6.07 -3.05
N TYR A 113 -8.99 4.86 -2.56
CA TYR A 113 -8.00 4.03 -1.88
C TYR A 113 -6.82 3.66 -2.79
N SER A 114 -7.10 3.29 -4.04
CA SER A 114 -6.07 2.91 -5.02
C SER A 114 -5.22 4.08 -5.54
N ILE A 115 -5.71 5.33 -5.45
CA ILE A 115 -5.01 6.52 -5.97
C ILE A 115 -3.92 7.01 -4.99
N ASN A 116 -3.98 6.59 -3.72
CA ASN A 116 -2.80 6.66 -2.87
C ASN A 116 -1.75 5.68 -3.42
N CYS A 117 -0.53 6.14 -3.65
CA CYS A 117 0.56 5.45 -4.34
C CYS A 117 0.79 3.98 -3.92
N GLY A 118 0.04 3.03 -4.49
CA GLY A 118 0.11 1.61 -4.11
C GLY A 118 -0.63 1.26 -2.81
N GLY A 119 -1.55 2.13 -2.36
CA GLY A 119 -2.23 2.08 -1.06
C GLY A 119 -1.55 2.95 -0.01
N GLU A 120 -2.27 3.28 1.07
CA GLU A 120 -1.76 4.07 2.21
C GLU A 120 -0.46 3.48 2.77
N ALA A 121 -0.38 2.15 2.84
CA ALA A 121 0.81 1.43 3.28
C ALA A 121 2.08 1.74 2.44
N ILE A 122 2.00 1.60 1.12
CA ILE A 122 3.17 1.81 0.25
C ILE A 122 3.55 3.29 0.19
N ASP A 123 2.56 4.19 0.16
CA ASP A 123 2.82 5.64 0.18
C ASP A 123 3.54 6.08 1.45
N HIS A 124 3.09 5.61 2.63
CA HIS A 124 3.77 5.88 3.90
C HIS A 124 5.17 5.28 3.95
N ALA A 125 5.35 4.05 3.45
CA ALA A 125 6.66 3.41 3.36
C ALA A 125 7.65 4.20 2.46
N VAL A 126 7.20 4.66 1.29
CA VAL A 126 8.02 5.45 0.36
C VAL A 126 8.36 6.82 0.95
N LYS A 127 7.39 7.53 1.52
CA LYS A 127 7.62 8.82 2.20
C LYS A 127 8.63 8.69 3.33
N MET A 128 8.47 7.64 4.14
CA MET A 128 9.38 7.32 5.24
C MET A 128 10.80 7.07 4.74
N ALA A 129 10.94 6.19 3.74
CA ALA A 129 12.22 5.83 3.19
C ALA A 129 12.93 7.05 2.56
N ARG A 130 12.20 7.91 1.83
CA ARG A 130 12.76 9.17 1.30
C ARG A 130 13.27 10.07 2.41
N TRP A 131 12.47 10.29 3.45
CA TRP A 131 12.91 11.12 4.56
C TRP A 131 14.15 10.56 5.26
N ILE A 132 14.23 9.25 5.48
CA ILE A 132 15.43 8.62 6.08
C ILE A 132 16.67 8.79 5.20
N THR A 133 16.53 8.75 3.86
CA THR A 133 17.65 9.03 2.96
C THR A 133 18.14 10.49 3.02
N GLU A 134 17.27 11.43 3.41
CA GLU A 134 17.64 12.85 3.60
C GLU A 134 18.36 13.11 4.94
N LEU A 135 18.31 12.17 5.89
CA LEU A 135 18.89 12.36 7.22
C LEU A 135 20.41 12.15 7.18
N PRO A 136 21.21 13.14 7.62
CA PRO A 136 22.67 13.02 7.61
C PRO A 136 23.12 11.93 8.59
N ASP A 137 24.06 11.11 8.14
CA ASP A 137 24.69 10.02 8.92
C ASP A 137 23.69 9.02 9.54
N CYS A 138 22.48 8.90 8.98
CA CYS A 138 21.51 7.95 9.49
C CYS A 138 21.96 6.51 9.17
N PRO A 139 22.15 5.63 10.17
CA PRO A 139 22.64 4.26 9.95
C PRO A 139 21.64 3.40 9.15
N HIS A 140 20.41 3.87 9.02
CA HIS A 140 19.31 3.16 8.35
C HIS A 140 19.09 3.63 6.90
N GLN A 141 19.98 4.47 6.34
CA GLN A 141 19.88 4.89 4.93
C GLN A 141 19.85 3.71 3.95
N ARG A 142 20.67 2.69 4.20
CA ARG A 142 20.76 1.52 3.31
C ARG A 142 19.46 0.73 3.19
N ILE A 143 18.72 0.57 4.30
CA ILE A 143 17.43 -0.14 4.27
C ILE A 143 16.36 0.74 3.60
N ALA A 144 16.41 2.06 3.81
CA ALA A 144 15.53 3.01 3.14
C ALA A 144 15.73 3.01 1.61
N GLU A 145 16.98 3.04 1.14
CA GLU A 145 17.31 2.93 -0.30
C GLU A 145 16.79 1.62 -0.92
N LYS A 146 16.92 0.50 -0.20
CA LYS A 146 16.40 -0.79 -0.63
C LYS A 146 14.87 -0.75 -0.78
N ILE A 147 14.16 -0.16 0.18
CA ILE A 147 12.71 0.02 0.14
C ILE A 147 12.31 0.90 -1.06
N LEU A 148 12.99 2.02 -1.30
CA LEU A 148 12.70 2.89 -2.45
C LEU A 148 12.86 2.14 -3.77
N LYS A 149 13.99 1.44 -3.95
CA LYS A 149 14.25 0.67 -5.16
C LYS A 149 13.18 -0.39 -5.43
N ASN A 150 12.70 -1.04 -4.38
CA ASN A 150 11.67 -2.07 -4.49
C ASN A 150 10.29 -1.46 -4.72
N MET A 151 9.95 -0.35 -4.07
CA MET A 151 8.60 0.19 -4.03
C MET A 151 8.27 1.21 -5.14
N GLU A 152 9.26 1.83 -5.77
CA GLU A 152 9.03 2.80 -6.87
C GLU A 152 8.32 2.18 -8.10
N LEU A 153 8.35 0.85 -8.26
CA LEU A 153 7.66 0.12 -9.33
C LEU A 153 6.16 -0.09 -9.09
N PHE A 154 5.65 0.19 -7.88
CA PHE A 154 4.29 -0.14 -7.48
C PHE A 154 3.25 0.98 -7.74
N LEU A 155 3.66 2.06 -8.41
CA LEU A 155 2.92 3.33 -8.52
C LEU A 155 1.82 3.41 -9.60
N ILE A 156 1.48 2.32 -10.28
CA ILE A 156 0.42 2.33 -11.31
C ILE A 156 -0.84 1.67 -10.74
N ILE A 157 -2.03 2.12 -11.12
CA ILE A 157 -3.33 1.80 -10.49
C ILE A 157 -4.13 0.86 -11.39
N MET A 158 -4.78 -0.17 -10.84
CA MET A 158 -5.74 -1.02 -11.56
C MET A 158 -6.92 -1.41 -10.65
N PHE A 159 -8.09 -1.65 -11.26
CA PHE A 159 -9.35 -1.97 -10.57
C PHE A 159 -9.79 -3.39 -10.88
N LEU A 160 -10.16 -4.14 -9.85
CA LEU A 160 -10.73 -5.48 -10.02
C LEU A 160 -12.12 -5.54 -9.40
N VAL A 161 -13.03 -6.18 -10.14
CA VAL A 161 -14.45 -6.32 -9.80
C VAL A 161 -14.70 -7.75 -9.34
N CYS A 162 -15.24 -7.92 -8.14
CA CYS A 162 -15.71 -9.19 -7.61
C CYS A 162 -17.23 -9.28 -7.65
N ILE A 163 -17.73 -10.43 -8.09
CA ILE A 163 -19.14 -10.82 -7.98
C ILE A 163 -19.17 -12.10 -7.14
N PRO A 164 -19.96 -12.17 -6.05
CA PRO A 164 -20.14 -13.37 -5.25
C PRO A 164 -20.81 -14.51 -6.01
#